data_AF-A6ZXA7-F1
#
_entry.id   AF-A6ZXA7-F1
#
_cell.length_a   1.000
_cell.length_b   1.000
_cell.length_c   1.000
_cell.angle_alpha   90.00
_cell.angle_beta   90.00
_cell.angle_gamma   90.00
#
_symmetry.space_group_name_H-M   'P 1'
#
loop_
_entity.id
_entity.type
_entity.pdbx_description
1 polymer ?
#
loop_
_entity_poly.entity_id
_entity_poly.type
_entity_poly.pdbx_seq_one_letter_code
_entity_poly.pdbx_strand_id
1 'polypeptide(L)'
;MLSENTTILMANGEIKDIANVTANSYVMCADGSAARVINVTQGYQKIYNIQQKTKHRAFEGEPGRLDPRRRTVYQRLALQCTAGHKLSVRVPTKPLLEKSGRNATKYKVRWRNLQQCQTLDGRIIIIPKNHHKTFPMTVEGEFAAKRFIEEMERSKGEYFNFDIEVRDLDYLDAQLRISSCIRFGPVLTGNGVLSKFLTGRSDLVTPAVKSMAWMLGLWLGDGTTKEPEISVDSLDLPVVHERMRKPPEDHLPGAFFLARDTDRFRQDKEERRMLDNTRLRIAIQKSGRLSDDSRELLARCGIKINLHTQRLIAMAENMPIDILRVRDDDIPGLVMDGVVDLGIIGENVLEEELLNRRAQGEDPRYLTLRRLDFGGCRLSLATPVDEAWDGPAALDGKRIATSYPHLLKRYLDQKGVSFKSCLLNGSVEVAPRAGLADAICDLVSTGATLEANGLREVEVIYRSKACLIQRDGEMAQSKQELIDKLLTRIQGVIQARESKYIMMHAPSERLEEVIALLPGAERPTILPLAGEQQRVAMHMVSSETLFWETMEKLKALGASSILVLPIEKMME
;
A
#
# COMPACT_ATOMS: atom_id res chain seq x y z
N MET A 1 -10.12 21.25 -23.30
CA MET A 1 -9.20 21.12 -22.15
C MET A 1 -8.38 22.39 -22.04
N LEU A 2 -8.36 23.03 -20.88
CA LEU A 2 -7.57 24.25 -20.63
C LEU A 2 -6.35 23.85 -19.81
N SER A 3 -5.16 24.28 -20.22
CA SER A 3 -3.87 23.95 -19.58
C SER A 3 -3.45 25.02 -18.56
N GLU A 4 -2.45 24.73 -17.73
CA GLU A 4 -1.74 25.75 -16.96
C GLU A 4 -1.28 26.89 -17.88
N ASN A 5 -1.39 28.14 -17.41
CA ASN A 5 -1.24 29.42 -18.14
C ASN A 5 -2.44 29.88 -18.99
N THR A 6 -3.55 29.15 -19.00
CA THR A 6 -4.79 29.68 -19.60
C THR A 6 -5.31 30.79 -18.68
N THR A 7 -5.42 32.02 -19.20
CA THR A 7 -6.00 33.14 -18.45
C THR A 7 -7.51 33.24 -18.69
N ILE A 8 -8.25 33.50 -17.63
CA ILE A 8 -9.71 33.65 -17.62
C ILE A 8 -10.04 35.05 -17.12
N LEU A 9 -10.94 35.72 -17.84
CA LEU A 9 -11.51 36.99 -17.41
C LEU A 9 -12.57 36.73 -16.33
N MET A 10 -12.40 37.34 -15.18
CA MET A 10 -13.31 37.28 -14.04
C MET A 10 -14.47 38.26 -14.25
N ALA A 11 -15.60 38.02 -13.59
CA ALA A 11 -16.79 38.88 -13.73
C ALA A 11 -16.57 40.32 -13.23
N ASN A 12 -15.56 40.55 -12.38
CA ASN A 12 -15.13 41.88 -11.91
C ASN A 12 -14.14 42.58 -12.89
N GLY A 13 -13.84 41.98 -14.04
CA GLY A 13 -12.90 42.52 -15.04
C GLY A 13 -11.43 42.18 -14.81
N GLU A 14 -11.08 41.46 -13.73
CA GLU A 14 -9.71 40.97 -13.52
C GLU A 14 -9.38 39.78 -14.43
N ILE A 15 -8.15 39.68 -14.89
CA ILE A 15 -7.66 38.50 -15.62
C ILE A 15 -6.89 37.62 -14.63
N LYS A 16 -7.31 36.36 -14.45
CA LYS A 16 -6.66 35.39 -13.57
C LYS A 16 -6.21 34.14 -14.33
N ASP A 17 -5.13 33.52 -13.87
CA ASP A 17 -4.79 32.17 -14.32
C ASP A 17 -5.88 31.17 -13.90
N ILE A 18 -6.26 30.26 -14.79
CA ILE A 18 -7.22 29.19 -14.54
C ILE A 18 -6.86 28.34 -13.32
N ALA A 19 -5.56 28.16 -13.03
CA ALA A 19 -5.09 27.42 -11.87
C ALA A 19 -5.47 28.09 -10.54
N ASN A 20 -5.72 29.40 -10.57
CA ASN A 20 -6.09 30.22 -9.41
C ASN A 20 -7.59 30.52 -9.34
N VAL A 21 -8.39 29.96 -10.26
CA VAL A 21 -9.84 30.02 -10.19
C VAL A 21 -10.30 28.96 -9.21
N THR A 22 -11.08 29.36 -8.21
CA THR A 22 -11.63 28.45 -7.19
C THR A 22 -13.13 28.24 -7.40
N ALA A 23 -13.67 27.17 -6.81
CA ALA A 23 -15.11 27.03 -6.70
C ALA A 23 -15.71 28.28 -6.01
N ASN A 24 -16.86 28.73 -6.52
CA ASN A 24 -17.55 29.98 -6.21
C ASN A 24 -16.95 31.27 -6.76
N SER A 25 -15.83 31.22 -7.49
CA SER A 25 -15.38 32.35 -8.31
C SER A 25 -16.42 32.71 -9.37
N TYR A 26 -16.54 33.99 -9.74
CA TYR A 26 -17.38 34.41 -10.87
C TYR A 26 -16.51 34.75 -12.07
N VAL A 27 -16.71 34.02 -13.16
CA VAL A 27 -16.00 34.21 -14.43
C VAL A 27 -16.91 34.90 -15.44
N MET A 28 -16.32 35.67 -16.34
CA MET A 28 -17.03 36.33 -17.43
C MET A 28 -17.24 35.34 -18.57
N CYS A 29 -18.49 35.11 -18.94
CA CYS A 29 -18.86 34.32 -20.11
C CYS A 29 -18.65 35.12 -21.40
N ALA A 30 -18.58 34.42 -22.53
CA ALA A 30 -18.40 35.03 -23.85
C ALA A 30 -19.55 35.98 -24.25
N ASP A 31 -20.73 35.81 -23.64
CA ASP A 31 -21.90 36.68 -23.82
C ASP A 31 -21.90 37.91 -22.89
N GLY A 32 -20.84 38.11 -22.10
CA GLY A 32 -20.71 39.22 -21.16
C GLY A 32 -21.45 39.01 -19.83
N SER A 33 -22.07 37.83 -19.62
CA SER A 33 -22.72 37.49 -18.35
C SER A 33 -21.73 36.91 -17.33
N ALA A 34 -22.03 37.08 -16.05
CA ALA A 34 -21.24 36.48 -14.98
C ALA A 34 -21.74 35.06 -14.66
N ALA A 35 -20.85 34.07 -14.71
CA ALA A 35 -21.15 32.70 -14.32
C ALA A 35 -20.33 32.27 -13.09
N ARG A 36 -20.99 31.63 -12.14
CA ARG A 36 -20.33 31.08 -10.95
C ARG A 36 -19.66 29.75 -11.29
N VAL A 37 -18.38 29.66 -11.01
CA VAL A 37 -17.59 28.43 -11.10
C VAL A 37 -18.08 27.47 -10.02
N ILE A 38 -18.74 26.39 -10.42
CA ILE A 38 -19.41 25.48 -9.48
C ILE A 38 -18.41 24.50 -8.86
N ASN A 39 -17.39 24.10 -9.62
CA ASN A 39 -16.32 23.21 -9.19
C ASN A 39 -15.09 23.42 -10.07
N VAL A 40 -13.89 23.15 -9.54
CA VAL A 40 -12.62 23.18 -10.26
C VAL A 40 -11.92 21.85 -10.00
N THR A 41 -11.90 20.98 -11.01
CA THR A 41 -11.31 19.63 -10.89
C THR A 41 -9.87 19.64 -11.38
N GLN A 42 -8.93 19.12 -10.58
CA GLN A 42 -7.53 18.94 -10.95
C GLN A 42 -7.19 17.44 -11.10
N GLY A 43 -6.48 17.06 -12.16
CA GLY A 43 -5.92 15.71 -12.38
C GLY A 43 -4.38 15.72 -12.35
N TYR A 44 -3.71 14.59 -12.53
CA TYR A 44 -2.24 14.52 -12.71
C TYR A 44 -1.90 13.54 -13.85
N GLN A 45 -0.97 13.90 -14.74
CA GLN A 45 -0.52 13.13 -15.91
C GLN A 45 1.01 13.02 -15.89
N LYS A 46 1.57 11.85 -15.55
CA LYS A 46 3.03 11.61 -15.61
C LYS A 46 3.53 11.68 -17.05
N ILE A 47 4.47 12.56 -17.37
CA ILE A 47 5.10 12.75 -18.69
C ILE A 47 6.57 12.39 -18.61
N TYR A 48 6.95 11.13 -18.88
CA TYR A 48 8.33 10.61 -18.94
C TYR A 48 9.14 11.23 -20.09
N ASN A 49 10.37 11.70 -19.90
CA ASN A 49 11.20 12.38 -20.89
C ASN A 49 12.52 11.61 -21.05
N ILE A 50 12.59 10.71 -22.02
CA ILE A 50 13.69 9.78 -22.19
C ILE A 50 14.76 10.40 -23.08
N GLN A 51 15.88 10.83 -22.51
CA GLN A 51 17.01 11.37 -23.29
C GLN A 51 18.18 10.39 -23.38
N GLN A 52 18.74 10.25 -24.58
CA GLN A 52 19.95 9.49 -24.88
C GLN A 52 21.14 10.44 -25.11
N LYS A 53 22.20 10.22 -24.33
CA LYS A 53 23.46 10.95 -24.39
C LYS A 53 24.57 10.02 -24.89
N THR A 54 25.27 10.40 -25.95
CA THR A 54 26.44 9.65 -26.45
C THR A 54 27.72 10.44 -26.23
N LYS A 55 28.71 9.83 -25.56
CA LYS A 55 30.10 10.31 -25.62
C LYS A 55 30.66 9.97 -27.00
N HIS A 56 31.14 10.98 -27.73
CA HIS A 56 31.82 10.74 -29.00
C HIS A 56 33.20 10.14 -28.69
N ARG A 57 33.29 8.80 -28.63
CA ARG A 57 34.57 8.06 -28.61
C ARG A 57 34.90 7.43 -29.97
N ALA A 58 34.29 7.91 -31.04
CA ALA A 58 34.46 7.32 -32.37
C ALA A 58 35.85 7.55 -33.01
N PHE A 59 36.72 8.41 -32.45
CA PHE A 59 38.06 8.65 -32.99
C PHE A 59 39.09 8.92 -31.86
N GLU A 60 39.49 7.87 -31.14
CA GLU A 60 40.66 7.92 -30.24
C GLU A 60 41.98 7.88 -31.06
N GLY A 61 42.26 8.96 -31.77
CA GLY A 61 43.60 9.34 -32.21
C GLY A 61 44.09 10.59 -31.46
N GLU A 62 45.39 10.91 -31.55
CA GLU A 62 46.00 12.10 -30.90
C GLU A 62 45.25 13.43 -31.13
N PRO A 63 44.72 13.74 -32.32
CA PRO A 63 44.01 15.01 -32.55
C PRO A 63 42.74 15.15 -31.69
N GLY A 64 42.04 14.04 -31.42
CA GLY A 64 40.84 14.03 -30.58
C GLY A 64 41.12 14.18 -29.09
N ARG A 65 42.36 13.95 -28.64
CA ARG A 65 42.77 14.23 -27.25
C ARG A 65 42.98 15.71 -26.98
N LEU A 66 43.34 16.49 -28.00
CA LEU A 66 43.59 17.93 -27.86
C LEU A 66 42.33 18.79 -28.08
N ASP A 67 41.25 18.22 -28.62
CA ASP A 67 39.97 18.92 -28.76
C ASP A 67 39.36 19.24 -27.37
N PRO A 68 39.20 20.52 -26.99
CA PRO A 68 38.59 20.89 -25.72
C PRO A 68 37.12 20.43 -25.59
N ARG A 69 36.47 20.09 -26.71
CA ARG A 69 35.10 19.57 -26.77
C ARG A 69 35.02 18.05 -26.67
N ARG A 70 36.15 17.32 -26.53
CA ARG A 70 36.16 15.83 -26.42
C ARG A 70 35.39 15.27 -25.22
N ARG A 71 35.17 16.10 -24.20
CA ARG A 71 34.38 15.74 -23.00
C ARG A 71 32.91 16.07 -23.16
N THR A 72 32.53 16.72 -24.25
CA THR A 72 31.17 17.19 -24.50
C THR A 72 30.34 16.04 -25.04
N VAL A 73 29.33 15.65 -24.26
CA VAL A 73 28.39 14.58 -24.56
C VAL A 73 27.31 15.12 -25.48
N TYR A 74 27.15 14.55 -26.68
CA TYR A 74 26.09 14.97 -27.60
C TYR A 74 24.80 14.19 -27.30
N GLN A 75 23.69 14.91 -27.14
CA GLN A 75 22.34 14.35 -27.00
C GLN A 75 21.78 14.03 -28.39
N ARG A 76 21.40 12.77 -28.64
CA ARG A 76 20.88 12.32 -29.94
C ARG A 76 19.38 11.99 -29.95
N LEU A 77 18.78 11.73 -28.79
CA LEU A 77 17.36 11.33 -28.70
C LEU A 77 16.73 11.92 -27.44
N ALA A 78 15.49 12.40 -27.51
CA ALA A 78 14.74 12.94 -26.37
C ALA A 78 13.22 12.68 -26.55
N LEU A 79 12.64 11.72 -25.82
CA LEU A 79 11.26 11.26 -25.93
C LEU A 79 10.37 11.72 -24.79
N GLN A 80 9.40 12.59 -25.04
CA GLN A 80 8.33 12.86 -24.09
C GLN A 80 7.17 11.86 -24.25
N CYS A 81 7.07 10.91 -23.33
CA CYS A 81 6.05 9.86 -23.24
C CYS A 81 5.18 10.07 -22.00
N THR A 82 3.89 10.30 -22.15
CA THR A 82 2.99 10.31 -20.99
C THR A 82 2.69 8.89 -20.52
N ALA A 83 2.26 8.68 -19.27
CA ALA A 83 1.88 7.38 -18.72
C ALA A 83 0.72 6.71 -19.49
N GLY A 84 0.07 7.42 -20.41
CA GLY A 84 -0.90 6.89 -21.36
C GLY A 84 -0.36 6.64 -22.78
N HIS A 85 0.94 6.79 -23.03
CA HIS A 85 1.52 6.54 -24.36
C HIS A 85 1.56 5.03 -24.63
N LYS A 86 0.89 4.61 -25.71
CA LYS A 86 0.83 3.21 -26.14
C LYS A 86 2.08 2.85 -26.93
N LEU A 87 2.75 1.79 -26.50
CA LEU A 87 3.87 1.15 -27.17
C LEU A 87 3.35 -0.10 -27.85
N SER A 88 3.48 -0.16 -29.18
CA SER A 88 3.27 -1.40 -29.91
C SER A 88 4.53 -2.26 -29.83
N VAL A 89 4.41 -3.38 -29.15
CA VAL A 89 5.52 -4.28 -28.81
C VAL A 89 5.30 -5.63 -29.50
N ARG A 90 6.41 -6.31 -29.82
CA ARG A 90 6.39 -7.69 -30.33
C ARG A 90 7.27 -8.60 -29.48
N VAL A 91 6.86 -9.85 -29.31
CA VAL A 91 7.64 -10.90 -28.63
C VAL A 91 7.67 -12.18 -29.50
N PRO A 92 8.80 -12.91 -29.58
CA PRO A 92 8.85 -14.19 -30.28
C PRO A 92 7.98 -15.24 -29.58
N THR A 93 7.28 -16.05 -30.37
CA THR A 93 6.39 -17.12 -29.88
C THR A 93 7.05 -18.48 -29.81
N LYS A 94 8.26 -18.61 -30.39
CA LYS A 94 8.97 -19.87 -30.57
C LYS A 94 9.08 -20.65 -29.25
N PRO A 95 8.52 -21.87 -29.16
CA PRO A 95 8.69 -22.73 -28.01
C PRO A 95 10.16 -23.16 -27.83
N LEU A 96 10.59 -23.31 -26.58
CA LEU A 96 11.96 -23.70 -26.23
C LEU A 96 11.97 -25.02 -25.46
N LEU A 97 12.83 -25.94 -25.89
CA LEU A 97 13.12 -27.19 -25.19
C LEU A 97 14.32 -27.01 -24.27
N GLU A 98 14.13 -27.24 -22.98
CA GLU A 98 15.18 -27.18 -21.96
C GLU A 98 15.36 -28.56 -21.29
N LYS A 99 16.60 -28.89 -20.93
CA LYS A 99 16.92 -30.02 -20.03
C LYS A 99 16.96 -29.49 -18.59
N SER A 100 16.22 -30.12 -17.68
CA SER A 100 16.09 -29.64 -16.29
C SER A 100 17.25 -30.10 -15.38
N GLY A 101 18.33 -29.31 -15.28
CA GLY A 101 19.34 -29.41 -14.21
C GLY A 101 20.40 -30.51 -14.34
N ARG A 102 21.37 -30.55 -13.40
CA ARG A 102 22.55 -31.46 -13.43
C ARG A 102 22.19 -32.96 -13.36
N ASN A 103 21.00 -33.31 -12.86
CA ASN A 103 20.43 -34.67 -12.82
C ASN A 103 19.08 -34.71 -13.57
N ALA A 104 19.04 -34.27 -14.84
CA ALA A 104 17.79 -34.14 -15.58
C ALA A 104 17.09 -35.49 -15.83
N THR A 105 15.89 -35.65 -15.28
CA THR A 105 14.99 -36.80 -15.54
C THR A 105 13.81 -36.44 -16.45
N LYS A 106 13.70 -35.17 -16.86
CA LYS A 106 12.58 -34.63 -17.64
C LYS A 106 13.03 -33.59 -18.67
N TYR A 107 12.38 -33.59 -19.82
CA TYR A 107 12.37 -32.49 -20.79
C TYR A 107 11.36 -31.43 -20.36
N LYS A 108 11.67 -30.15 -20.50
CA LYS A 108 10.74 -29.03 -20.23
C LYS A 108 10.56 -28.20 -21.50
N VAL A 109 9.35 -28.17 -22.03
CA VAL A 109 8.99 -27.28 -23.13
C VAL A 109 8.36 -26.02 -22.54
N ARG A 110 8.92 -24.84 -22.85
CA ARG A 110 8.35 -23.53 -22.50
C ARG A 110 7.77 -22.86 -23.73
N TRP A 111 6.63 -22.19 -23.58
CA TRP A 111 6.01 -21.40 -24.65
C TRP A 111 5.30 -20.17 -24.07
N ARG A 112 4.79 -19.31 -24.94
CA ARG A 112 4.04 -18.10 -24.54
C ARG A 112 2.60 -18.12 -25.02
N ASN A 113 1.72 -17.46 -24.28
CA ASN A 113 0.33 -17.18 -24.67
C ASN A 113 -0.05 -15.75 -24.28
N LEU A 114 -0.94 -15.12 -25.06
CA LEU A 114 -1.58 -13.88 -24.65
C LEU A 114 -2.61 -14.16 -23.56
N GLN A 115 -2.55 -13.42 -22.46
CA GLN A 115 -3.46 -13.57 -21.34
C GLN A 115 -3.93 -12.19 -20.86
N GLN A 116 -5.20 -12.12 -20.45
CA GLN A 116 -5.74 -10.95 -19.78
C GLN A 116 -5.12 -10.80 -18.39
N CYS A 117 -4.63 -9.61 -18.09
CA CYS A 117 -4.06 -9.23 -16.81
C CYS A 117 -4.80 -7.99 -16.29
N GLN A 118 -5.25 -8.03 -15.05
CA GLN A 118 -5.84 -6.87 -14.40
C GLN A 118 -4.74 -6.04 -13.77
N THR A 119 -4.64 -4.79 -14.21
CA THR A 119 -3.74 -3.79 -13.66
C THR A 119 -4.21 -3.30 -12.28
N LEU A 120 -3.31 -2.65 -11.53
CA LEU A 120 -3.57 -2.08 -10.20
C LEU A 120 -4.61 -0.97 -10.27
N ASP A 121 -4.70 -0.26 -11.41
CA ASP A 121 -5.73 0.73 -11.69
C ASP A 121 -7.02 0.13 -12.29
N GLY A 122 -7.13 -1.20 -12.36
CA GLY A 122 -8.35 -1.93 -12.69
C GLY A 122 -8.63 -2.14 -14.18
N ARG A 123 -7.76 -1.67 -15.08
CA ARG A 123 -7.85 -1.96 -16.52
C ARG A 123 -7.48 -3.41 -16.79
N ILE A 124 -8.18 -4.02 -17.76
CA ILE A 124 -7.79 -5.32 -18.32
C ILE A 124 -6.87 -5.07 -19.52
N ILE A 125 -5.62 -5.50 -19.40
CA ILE A 125 -4.63 -5.46 -20.48
C ILE A 125 -4.36 -6.88 -20.98
N ILE A 126 -3.92 -7.03 -22.23
CA ILE A 126 -3.56 -8.33 -22.80
C ILE A 126 -2.05 -8.35 -22.98
N ILE A 127 -1.36 -9.21 -22.23
CA ILE A 127 0.09 -9.34 -22.29
C ILE A 127 0.51 -10.81 -22.47
N PRO A 128 1.66 -11.08 -23.11
CA PRO A 128 2.19 -12.43 -23.18
C PRO A 128 2.60 -12.95 -21.80
N LYS A 129 2.29 -14.21 -21.49
CA LYS A 129 2.75 -14.91 -20.28
C LYS A 129 3.46 -16.21 -20.65
N ASN A 130 4.48 -16.56 -19.86
CA ASN A 130 5.26 -17.78 -20.04
C ASN A 130 4.54 -18.98 -19.41
N HIS A 131 4.46 -20.09 -20.15
CA HIS A 131 3.92 -21.38 -19.72
C HIS A 131 4.96 -22.48 -19.93
N HIS A 132 4.75 -23.62 -19.27
CA HIS A 132 5.61 -24.78 -19.45
C HIS A 132 4.85 -26.11 -19.30
N LYS A 133 5.41 -27.15 -19.92
CA LYS A 133 4.96 -28.55 -19.83
C LYS A 133 6.18 -29.45 -19.78
N THR A 134 6.14 -30.48 -18.95
CA THR A 134 7.24 -31.41 -18.77
C THR A 134 6.94 -32.75 -19.41
N PHE A 135 7.96 -33.40 -19.96
CA PHE A 135 7.92 -34.73 -20.56
C PHE A 135 9.01 -35.61 -19.94
N PRO A 136 8.81 -36.92 -19.83
CA PRO A 136 9.84 -37.83 -19.31
C PRO A 136 11.07 -37.85 -20.23
N MET A 137 12.27 -38.03 -19.68
CA MET A 137 13.51 -38.11 -20.48
C MET A 137 13.73 -39.53 -21.03
N THR A 138 12.78 -39.97 -21.85
CA THR A 138 12.82 -41.22 -22.64
C THR A 138 12.80 -40.88 -24.13
N VAL A 139 13.09 -41.86 -25.01
CA VAL A 139 12.99 -41.67 -26.48
C VAL A 139 11.57 -41.22 -26.87
N GLU A 140 10.55 -41.83 -26.27
CA GLU A 140 9.13 -41.49 -26.46
C GLU A 140 8.80 -40.09 -25.93
N GLY A 141 9.33 -39.73 -24.76
CA GLY A 141 9.12 -38.40 -24.18
C GLY A 141 9.82 -37.29 -24.96
N GLU A 142 10.97 -37.56 -25.57
CA GLU A 142 11.64 -36.65 -26.49
C GLU A 142 10.81 -36.42 -27.76
N PHE A 143 10.29 -37.50 -28.34
CA PHE A 143 9.41 -37.42 -29.51
C PHE A 143 8.13 -36.65 -29.20
N ALA A 144 7.50 -36.91 -28.04
CA ALA A 144 6.32 -36.18 -27.58
C ALA A 144 6.59 -34.69 -27.34
N ALA A 145 7.76 -34.35 -26.78
CA ALA A 145 8.17 -32.96 -26.59
C ALA A 145 8.38 -32.24 -27.93
N LYS A 146 9.06 -32.87 -28.90
CA LYS A 146 9.26 -32.32 -30.25
C LYS A 146 7.93 -32.13 -31.00
N ARG A 147 7.04 -33.13 -30.96
CA ARG A 147 5.71 -33.03 -31.58
C ARG A 147 4.87 -31.90 -30.98
N PHE A 148 4.95 -31.70 -29.67
CA PHE A 148 4.26 -30.60 -28.98
C PHE A 148 4.82 -29.22 -29.38
N ILE A 149 6.13 -29.12 -29.64
CA ILE A 149 6.75 -27.90 -30.18
C ILE A 149 6.21 -27.62 -31.59
N GLU A 150 6.19 -28.60 -32.48
CA GLU A 150 5.68 -28.45 -33.85
C GLU A 150 4.21 -28.02 -33.88
N GLU A 151 3.37 -28.57 -33.00
CA GLU A 151 1.97 -28.18 -32.86
C GLU A 151 1.81 -26.73 -32.39
N MET A 152 2.64 -26.30 -31.44
CA MET A 152 2.67 -24.92 -30.96
C MET A 152 3.19 -23.94 -32.02
N GLU A 153 4.20 -24.33 -32.80
CA GLU A 153 4.75 -23.52 -33.91
C GLU A 153 3.75 -23.40 -35.08
N ARG A 154 2.98 -24.45 -35.39
CA ARG A 154 1.92 -24.38 -36.42
C ARG A 154 0.75 -23.50 -36.00
N SER A 155 0.41 -23.49 -34.72
CA SER A 155 -0.76 -22.74 -34.20
C SER A 155 -0.45 -21.28 -33.90
N LYS A 156 0.82 -20.91 -33.73
CA LYS A 156 1.24 -19.57 -33.35
C LYS A 156 2.26 -19.06 -34.37
N GLY A 157 1.90 -18.05 -35.14
CA GLY A 157 2.83 -17.36 -36.04
C GLY A 157 4.08 -16.87 -35.30
N GLU A 158 5.10 -16.41 -36.02
CA GLU A 158 6.45 -16.17 -35.48
C GLU A 158 6.52 -15.19 -34.28
N TYR A 159 5.57 -14.25 -34.17
CA TYR A 159 5.53 -13.23 -33.12
C TYR A 159 4.11 -12.97 -32.62
N PHE A 160 3.99 -12.65 -31.32
CA PHE A 160 2.82 -11.94 -30.80
C PHE A 160 3.08 -10.44 -30.87
N ASN A 161 2.13 -9.70 -31.44
CA ASN A 161 2.08 -8.25 -31.40
C ASN A 161 1.05 -7.84 -30.36
N PHE A 162 1.39 -6.90 -29.49
CA PHE A 162 0.50 -6.40 -28.45
C PHE A 162 0.86 -4.96 -28.09
N ASP A 163 -0.15 -4.21 -27.64
CA ASP A 163 0.04 -2.83 -27.21
C ASP A 163 0.07 -2.78 -25.68
N ILE A 164 0.99 -2.01 -25.13
CA ILE A 164 1.08 -1.74 -23.69
C ILE A 164 1.29 -0.25 -23.47
N GLU A 165 0.78 0.29 -22.36
CA GLU A 165 1.14 1.64 -21.97
C GLU A 165 2.44 1.63 -21.15
N VAL A 166 3.16 2.76 -21.11
CA VAL A 166 4.40 2.88 -20.33
C VAL A 166 4.18 2.53 -18.85
N ARG A 167 3.00 2.83 -18.29
CA ARG A 167 2.63 2.46 -16.92
C ARG A 167 2.38 0.97 -16.71
N ASP A 168 2.27 0.19 -17.79
CA ASP A 168 1.99 -1.25 -17.75
C ASP A 168 3.27 -2.10 -17.76
N LEU A 169 4.44 -1.47 -17.85
CA LEU A 169 5.74 -2.17 -17.94
C LEU A 169 6.02 -3.05 -16.71
N ASP A 170 5.48 -2.70 -15.55
CA ASP A 170 5.67 -3.49 -14.34
C ASP A 170 4.96 -4.85 -14.36
N TYR A 171 3.96 -5.04 -15.24
CA TYR A 171 3.25 -6.32 -15.40
C TYR A 171 3.99 -7.33 -16.28
N LEU A 172 5.02 -6.89 -17.01
CA LEU A 172 5.86 -7.77 -17.80
C LEU A 172 6.80 -8.56 -16.87
N ASP A 173 6.98 -9.86 -17.11
CA ASP A 173 7.98 -10.64 -16.38
C ASP A 173 9.40 -10.36 -16.90
N ALA A 174 10.43 -10.72 -16.12
CA ALA A 174 11.83 -10.44 -16.48
C ALA A 174 12.23 -11.04 -17.84
N GLN A 175 11.79 -12.26 -18.15
CA GLN A 175 12.13 -12.94 -19.39
C GLN A 175 11.41 -12.29 -20.59
N LEU A 176 10.19 -11.81 -20.38
CA LEU A 176 9.38 -11.07 -21.35
C LEU A 176 10.00 -9.71 -21.66
N ARG A 177 10.47 -8.98 -20.64
CA ARG A 177 11.17 -7.69 -20.79
C ARG A 177 12.42 -7.82 -21.67
N ILE A 178 13.14 -8.94 -21.56
CA ILE A 178 14.37 -9.21 -22.34
C ILE A 178 14.05 -9.55 -23.80
N SER A 179 13.01 -10.36 -24.04
CA SER A 179 12.70 -10.88 -25.39
C SER A 179 11.78 -9.99 -26.23
N SER A 180 11.23 -8.93 -25.65
CA SER A 180 10.29 -8.05 -26.33
C SER A 180 11.01 -6.86 -26.99
N CYS A 181 10.58 -6.47 -28.17
CA CYS A 181 11.11 -5.30 -28.87
C CYS A 181 9.99 -4.44 -29.47
N ILE A 182 10.27 -3.16 -29.69
CA ILE A 182 9.29 -2.23 -30.25
C ILE A 182 9.04 -2.54 -31.73
N ARG A 183 7.76 -2.54 -32.12
CA ARG A 183 7.34 -2.76 -33.50
C ARG A 183 7.54 -1.52 -34.38
N PHE A 184 7.34 -0.31 -33.83
CA PHE A 184 7.45 0.98 -34.54
C PHE A 184 8.01 2.10 -33.64
N GLY A 185 8.92 2.96 -34.14
CA GLY A 185 9.61 3.98 -33.36
C GLY A 185 8.97 5.40 -33.39
N PRO A 186 9.13 6.22 -32.32
CA PRO A 186 8.62 7.60 -32.22
C PRO A 186 9.51 8.69 -32.88
N VAL A 187 8.91 9.82 -33.32
CA VAL A 187 9.56 10.96 -34.03
C VAL A 187 9.64 12.23 -33.13
N LEU A 188 10.75 12.99 -33.12
CA LEU A 188 11.03 14.03 -32.08
C LEU A 188 11.91 15.25 -32.49
N THR A 189 11.73 16.40 -31.81
CA THR A 189 12.62 17.60 -31.80
C THR A 189 12.73 18.28 -30.39
N GLY A 190 13.84 19.06 -30.17
CA GLY A 190 14.51 19.58 -28.93
C GLY A 190 13.72 20.44 -27.88
N ASN A 191 14.29 20.99 -26.79
CA ASN A 191 15.67 21.26 -26.35
C ASN A 191 15.74 21.61 -24.82
N GLY A 192 16.85 21.27 -24.11
CA GLY A 192 17.46 21.81 -22.85
C GLY A 192 16.59 22.22 -21.61
N VAL A 193 16.94 22.06 -20.34
CA VAL A 193 18.24 22.08 -19.62
C VAL A 193 18.02 21.44 -18.23
N LEU A 194 18.53 20.23 -17.99
CA LEU A 194 18.34 19.49 -16.73
C LEU A 194 19.65 19.38 -15.92
N SER A 195 20.30 20.53 -15.68
CA SER A 195 21.54 20.62 -14.87
C SER A 195 21.27 20.80 -13.37
N LYS A 196 20.02 21.05 -12.95
CA LYS A 196 19.68 21.31 -11.53
C LYS A 196 19.04 20.11 -10.82
N PHE A 197 18.62 19.12 -11.59
CA PHE A 197 17.76 18.05 -11.10
C PHE A 197 18.54 16.86 -10.55
N LEU A 198 19.77 16.65 -11.01
CA LEU A 198 20.48 15.40 -10.74
C LEU A 198 21.06 15.26 -9.33
N THR A 199 21.23 16.30 -8.53
CA THR A 199 21.74 16.11 -7.17
C THR A 199 21.20 17.11 -6.15
N GLY A 200 20.08 16.81 -5.53
CA GLY A 200 20.30 16.11 -4.27
C GLY A 200 20.98 14.75 -4.42
N ARG A 201 20.34 13.78 -5.08
CA ARG A 201 20.79 12.39 -5.08
C ARG A 201 20.42 11.61 -6.35
N SER A 202 21.15 10.51 -6.54
CA SER A 202 21.55 9.88 -7.80
C SER A 202 20.85 8.55 -8.15
N ASP A 203 19.79 8.15 -7.45
CA ASP A 203 19.62 6.70 -7.19
C ASP A 203 18.27 6.04 -7.57
N LEU A 204 17.44 6.58 -8.48
CA LEU A 204 16.16 5.92 -8.80
C LEU A 204 16.22 5.02 -10.05
N VAL A 205 16.80 3.83 -9.91
CA VAL A 205 16.75 2.78 -10.94
C VAL A 205 15.64 1.77 -10.62
N THR A 206 14.43 1.99 -11.14
CA THR A 206 13.30 1.05 -10.96
C THR A 206 13.25 -0.02 -12.06
N PRO A 207 12.58 -1.17 -11.82
CA PRO A 207 12.37 -2.20 -12.84
C PRO A 207 11.67 -1.68 -14.10
N ALA A 208 10.72 -0.74 -13.97
CA ALA A 208 10.04 -0.10 -15.10
C ALA A 208 11.02 0.67 -16.00
N VAL A 209 11.91 1.48 -15.41
CA VAL A 209 12.93 2.28 -16.13
C VAL A 209 13.91 1.36 -16.88
N LYS A 210 14.37 0.27 -16.24
CA LYS A 210 15.19 -0.75 -16.91
C LYS A 210 14.46 -1.42 -18.08
N SER A 211 13.17 -1.70 -17.93
CA SER A 211 12.37 -2.37 -18.98
C SER A 211 12.15 -1.47 -20.19
N MET A 212 11.91 -0.19 -19.94
CA MET A 212 11.75 0.82 -20.97
C MET A 212 13.04 1.03 -21.76
N ALA A 213 14.18 1.10 -21.07
CA ALA A 213 15.51 1.15 -21.68
C ALA A 213 15.77 -0.01 -22.65
N TRP A 214 15.48 -1.25 -22.21
CA TRP A 214 15.59 -2.45 -23.03
C TRP A 214 14.66 -2.42 -24.24
N MET A 215 13.39 -2.07 -24.06
CA MET A 215 12.40 -2.04 -25.14
C MET A 215 12.73 -1.01 -26.22
N LEU A 216 13.30 0.14 -25.84
CA LEU A 216 13.73 1.19 -26.76
C LEU A 216 15.07 0.89 -27.44
N GLY A 217 15.66 -0.29 -27.21
CA GLY A 217 16.94 -0.68 -27.82
C GLY A 217 18.13 0.11 -27.29
N LEU A 218 18.01 0.71 -26.12
CA LEU A 218 19.09 1.47 -25.48
C LEU A 218 20.00 0.46 -24.76
N TRP A 219 21.05 0.03 -25.45
CA TRP A 219 21.90 -1.10 -25.06
C TRP A 219 22.82 -0.78 -23.88
N LEU A 220 22.63 -1.41 -22.71
CA LEU A 220 23.57 -1.41 -21.57
C LEU A 220 24.73 -2.41 -21.85
N GLY A 221 25.72 -1.99 -22.63
CA GLY A 221 26.75 -2.87 -23.23
C GLY A 221 27.94 -3.30 -22.34
N ASP A 222 28.04 -4.63 -22.16
CA ASP A 222 29.19 -5.56 -22.36
C ASP A 222 30.68 -5.18 -22.11
N GLY A 223 31.00 -4.16 -21.33
CA GLY A 223 32.24 -4.19 -20.56
C GLY A 223 33.53 -3.69 -21.24
N THR A 224 33.44 -2.84 -22.26
CA THR A 224 34.62 -2.07 -22.74
C THR A 224 34.44 -0.54 -22.69
N THR A 225 33.25 -0.08 -22.31
CA THR A 225 33.01 1.29 -21.81
C THR A 225 32.03 1.23 -20.64
N LYS A 226 32.34 1.91 -19.52
CA LYS A 226 31.48 1.97 -18.32
C LYS A 226 30.23 2.81 -18.61
N GLU A 227 29.20 2.13 -19.10
CA GLU A 227 27.78 2.48 -19.08
C GLU A 227 27.24 3.47 -20.13
N PRO A 228 26.10 3.16 -20.77
CA PRO A 228 25.22 4.14 -21.40
C PRO A 228 24.22 4.70 -20.39
N GLU A 229 24.17 6.02 -20.28
CA GLU A 229 23.18 6.74 -19.47
C GLU A 229 21.89 6.97 -20.27
N ILE A 230 20.78 6.53 -19.67
CA ILE A 230 19.41 6.81 -20.10
C ILE A 230 18.77 7.59 -18.97
N SER A 231 18.33 8.81 -19.27
CA SER A 231 17.59 9.67 -18.33
C SER A 231 16.13 9.71 -18.74
N VAL A 232 15.19 9.64 -17.79
CA VAL A 232 13.74 9.66 -18.00
C VAL A 232 13.11 10.71 -17.06
N ASP A 233 12.67 11.88 -17.52
CA ASP A 233 11.97 12.85 -16.65
C ASP A 233 10.47 12.58 -16.63
N SER A 234 9.82 12.10 -15.57
CA SER A 234 8.34 12.10 -15.53
C SER A 234 7.78 13.38 -14.94
N LEU A 235 7.11 14.21 -15.73
CA LEU A 235 6.44 15.44 -15.30
C LEU A 235 4.95 15.14 -15.10
N ASP A 236 4.45 15.07 -13.87
CA ASP A 236 3.01 14.98 -13.61
C ASP A 236 2.32 16.33 -13.90
N LEU A 237 1.64 16.49 -15.04
CA LEU A 237 0.80 17.67 -15.33
C LEU A 237 -0.70 17.34 -15.30
N PRO A 238 -1.58 18.18 -14.76
CA PRO A 238 -3.01 17.95 -14.88
C PRO A 238 -3.52 17.95 -16.33
N VAL A 239 -4.10 16.85 -16.80
CA VAL A 239 -4.98 16.86 -17.97
C VAL A 239 -6.37 16.41 -17.57
N VAL A 240 -7.31 17.35 -17.72
CA VAL A 240 -8.75 17.21 -17.56
C VAL A 240 -9.25 16.24 -18.63
N HIS A 241 -9.89 15.12 -18.27
CA HIS A 241 -10.62 14.33 -19.26
C HIS A 241 -12.11 14.65 -19.23
N GLU A 242 -12.62 15.07 -20.38
CA GLU A 242 -14.04 15.03 -20.73
C GLU A 242 -14.51 13.57 -20.87
N ARG A 243 -15.72 13.28 -20.38
CA ARG A 243 -16.63 12.33 -21.01
C ARG A 243 -17.66 13.12 -21.80
N MET A 244 -17.77 12.78 -23.09
CA MET A 244 -18.66 13.38 -24.08
C MET A 244 -20.12 13.55 -23.58
N ARG A 245 -20.71 14.72 -23.83
CA ARG A 245 -22.15 14.87 -24.11
C ARG A 245 -22.38 14.78 -25.63
N LYS A 246 -23.45 14.08 -26.03
CA LYS A 246 -24.05 14.13 -27.39
C LYS A 246 -24.56 15.56 -27.72
N PRO A 247 -24.69 15.93 -29.01
CA PRO A 247 -25.19 17.24 -29.43
C PRO A 247 -26.72 17.37 -29.21
N PRO A 248 -27.28 18.59 -29.28
CA PRO A 248 -28.73 18.81 -29.25
C PRO A 248 -29.32 18.52 -30.64
N GLU A 249 -30.49 17.89 -30.69
CA GLU A 249 -31.37 17.96 -31.87
C GLU A 249 -32.75 18.45 -31.41
N ASP A 250 -33.09 19.66 -31.85
CA ASP A 250 -34.46 20.08 -32.06
C ASP A 250 -34.97 19.46 -33.38
N HIS A 251 -36.15 18.86 -33.28
CA HIS A 251 -37.18 18.57 -34.29
C HIS A 251 -36.80 18.38 -35.78
N LEU A 252 -37.04 17.16 -36.28
CA LEU A 252 -37.92 16.85 -37.43
C LEU A 252 -38.52 15.43 -37.26
N PRO A 253 -39.72 15.13 -37.80
CA PRO A 253 -40.45 13.90 -37.47
C PRO A 253 -40.11 12.74 -38.41
N GLY A 254 -40.10 11.51 -37.87
CA GLY A 254 -40.27 10.30 -38.69
C GLY A 254 -39.67 9.00 -38.15
N ALA A 255 -40.57 8.14 -37.64
CA ALA A 255 -40.54 6.67 -37.74
C ALA A 255 -39.54 5.82 -36.90
N PHE A 256 -40.15 5.16 -35.90
CA PHE A 256 -40.13 3.70 -35.63
C PHE A 256 -39.13 3.03 -34.63
N PHE A 257 -39.77 2.26 -33.72
CA PHE A 257 -39.35 1.08 -32.93
C PHE A 257 -38.64 1.21 -31.54
N LEU A 258 -39.51 1.22 -30.51
CA LEU A 258 -39.56 0.44 -29.24
C LEU A 258 -38.28 0.04 -28.45
N ALA A 259 -38.34 0.44 -27.16
CA ALA A 259 -37.85 -0.21 -25.91
C ALA A 259 -36.48 0.19 -25.35
N ARG A 260 -36.48 0.96 -24.23
CA ARG A 260 -35.68 0.75 -22.98
C ARG A 260 -35.80 1.94 -22.02
N ASP A 261 -36.59 1.79 -20.95
CA ASP A 261 -36.63 2.67 -19.77
C ASP A 261 -36.46 1.82 -18.49
N THR A 262 -35.23 1.72 -17.97
CA THR A 262 -34.96 1.09 -16.66
C THR A 262 -33.78 1.69 -15.87
N ASP A 263 -32.88 2.48 -16.46
CA ASP A 263 -31.62 2.89 -15.79
C ASP A 263 -31.61 4.28 -15.12
N ARG A 264 -32.47 5.22 -15.53
CA ARG A 264 -32.46 6.60 -14.99
C ARG A 264 -32.96 6.73 -13.54
N PHE A 265 -33.79 5.80 -13.07
CA PHE A 265 -34.31 5.82 -11.70
C PHE A 265 -33.29 5.41 -10.62
N ARG A 266 -32.10 4.89 -10.99
CA ARG A 266 -31.10 4.41 -10.03
C ARG A 266 -30.11 5.50 -9.54
N GLN A 267 -29.75 6.47 -10.38
CA GLN A 267 -28.71 7.46 -10.04
C GLN A 267 -29.17 8.55 -9.04
N ASP A 268 -30.38 9.08 -9.19
CA ASP A 268 -30.94 10.08 -8.26
C ASP A 268 -31.14 9.56 -6.82
N LYS A 269 -31.18 8.23 -6.66
CA LYS A 269 -31.32 7.56 -5.37
C LYS A 269 -30.01 7.45 -4.59
N GLU A 270 -28.86 7.56 -5.26
CA GLU A 270 -27.53 7.37 -4.66
C GLU A 270 -26.93 8.68 -4.11
N GLU A 271 -27.13 9.82 -4.78
CA GLU A 271 -26.63 11.13 -4.28
C GLU A 271 -27.39 11.61 -3.03
N ARG A 272 -28.70 11.36 -2.95
CA ARG A 272 -29.48 11.59 -1.71
C ARG A 272 -29.06 10.69 -0.55
N ARG A 273 -28.28 9.62 -0.81
CA ARG A 273 -27.86 8.62 0.18
C ARG A 273 -26.55 8.96 0.90
N MET A 274 -25.72 9.85 0.35
CA MET A 274 -24.45 10.27 0.98
C MET A 274 -24.63 11.33 2.08
N LEU A 275 -25.72 12.10 2.03
CA LEU A 275 -26.16 13.02 3.09
C LEU A 275 -27.02 12.35 4.16
N ASP A 276 -27.18 11.02 4.09
CA ASP A 276 -27.98 10.26 5.04
C ASP A 276 -27.21 10.11 6.35
N ASN A 277 -27.47 11.02 7.30
CA ASN A 277 -26.83 11.04 8.63
C ASN A 277 -27.28 9.84 9.52
N THR A 278 -28.00 8.89 8.95
CA THR A 278 -28.54 7.70 9.62
C THR A 278 -27.55 6.53 9.67
N ARG A 279 -26.48 6.55 8.86
CA ARG A 279 -25.47 5.48 8.81
C ARG A 279 -24.25 5.78 9.67
N LEU A 280 -23.70 4.76 10.31
CA LEU A 280 -22.50 4.85 11.15
C LEU A 280 -21.24 4.91 10.27
N ARG A 281 -20.41 5.94 10.44
CA ARG A 281 -19.19 6.14 9.65
C ARG A 281 -17.95 5.72 10.44
N ILE A 282 -17.16 4.80 9.88
CA ILE A 282 -15.94 4.28 10.53
C ILE A 282 -14.74 4.55 9.63
N ALA A 283 -13.74 5.28 10.12
CA ALA A 283 -12.47 5.48 9.44
C ALA A 283 -11.46 4.37 9.77
N ILE A 284 -10.79 3.85 8.73
CA ILE A 284 -9.68 2.89 8.84
C ILE A 284 -8.54 3.28 7.90
N GLN A 285 -7.32 2.82 8.19
CA GLN A 285 -6.17 3.03 7.33
C GLN A 285 -6.37 2.35 5.96
N LYS A 286 -6.16 3.10 4.87
CA LYS A 286 -6.34 2.63 3.48
C LYS A 286 -5.33 1.57 3.07
N SER A 287 -4.07 1.81 3.42
CA SER A 287 -2.89 1.01 3.14
C SER A 287 -1.83 1.33 4.18
N GLY A 288 -1.17 0.32 4.71
CA GLY A 288 -0.18 0.48 5.77
C GLY A 288 -0.32 -0.61 6.82
N ARG A 289 0.31 -0.39 7.98
CA ARG A 289 0.49 -1.41 9.02
C ARG A 289 -0.81 -1.88 9.66
N LEU A 290 -1.81 -1.02 9.81
CA LEU A 290 -3.08 -1.34 10.48
C LEU A 290 -4.19 -1.75 9.50
N SER A 291 -3.98 -1.59 8.18
CA SER A 291 -5.00 -1.78 7.15
C SER A 291 -5.60 -3.19 7.18
N ASP A 292 -4.77 -4.23 7.12
CA ASP A 292 -5.26 -5.60 6.95
C ASP A 292 -5.86 -6.15 8.24
N ASP A 293 -5.26 -5.87 9.40
CA ASP A 293 -5.79 -6.26 10.71
C ASP A 293 -7.15 -5.58 11.01
N SER A 294 -7.30 -4.30 10.65
CA SER A 294 -8.56 -3.57 10.80
C SER A 294 -9.66 -4.18 9.93
N ARG A 295 -9.34 -4.53 8.68
CA ARG A 295 -10.28 -5.18 7.76
C ARG A 295 -10.69 -6.56 8.27
N GLU A 296 -9.74 -7.35 8.76
CA GLU A 296 -10.00 -8.67 9.32
C GLU A 296 -10.87 -8.57 10.57
N LEU A 297 -10.60 -7.62 11.47
CA LEU A 297 -11.44 -7.39 12.66
C LEU A 297 -12.90 -7.09 12.27
N LEU A 298 -13.12 -6.16 11.34
CA LEU A 298 -14.47 -5.79 10.88
C LEU A 298 -15.17 -6.98 10.20
N ALA A 299 -14.44 -7.75 9.39
CA ALA A 299 -14.96 -8.96 8.75
C ALA A 299 -15.36 -10.03 9.78
N ARG A 300 -14.55 -10.26 10.82
CA ARG A 300 -14.84 -11.20 11.92
C ARG A 300 -16.04 -10.76 12.76
N CYS A 301 -16.22 -9.45 12.94
CA CYS A 301 -17.43 -8.85 13.52
C CYS A 301 -18.68 -9.00 12.62
N GLY A 302 -18.52 -9.61 11.44
CA GLY A 302 -19.60 -9.92 10.51
C GLY A 302 -20.01 -8.73 9.65
N ILE A 303 -19.17 -7.71 9.50
CA ILE A 303 -19.43 -6.61 8.58
C ILE A 303 -18.99 -7.05 7.18
N LYS A 304 -19.97 -7.20 6.27
CA LYS A 304 -19.71 -7.58 4.88
C LYS A 304 -19.44 -6.32 4.07
N ILE A 305 -18.18 -6.10 3.73
CA ILE A 305 -17.75 -4.92 2.97
C ILE A 305 -17.25 -5.38 1.60
N ASN A 306 -17.85 -4.85 0.54
CA ASN A 306 -17.34 -5.07 -0.82
C ASN A 306 -16.18 -4.11 -1.11
N LEU A 307 -14.98 -4.54 -0.76
CA LEU A 307 -13.75 -3.76 -0.92
C LEU A 307 -13.12 -3.86 -2.32
N HIS A 308 -13.79 -4.50 -3.29
CA HIS A 308 -13.30 -4.63 -4.68
C HIS A 308 -13.43 -3.35 -5.51
N THR A 309 -13.84 -2.24 -4.90
CA THR A 309 -13.99 -0.94 -5.55
C THR A 309 -12.87 0.00 -5.13
N GLN A 310 -12.34 0.81 -6.07
CA GLN A 310 -11.41 1.92 -5.76
C GLN A 310 -12.06 3.06 -4.95
N ARG A 311 -13.26 2.83 -4.43
CA ARG A 311 -14.00 3.82 -3.67
C ARG A 311 -13.33 3.98 -2.30
N LEU A 312 -13.05 5.23 -1.94
CA LEU A 312 -12.55 5.60 -0.61
C LEU A 312 -13.60 5.37 0.48
N ILE A 313 -14.88 5.28 0.10
CA ILE A 313 -16.00 4.94 0.97
C ILE A 313 -16.57 3.59 0.51
N ALA A 314 -16.51 2.60 1.39
CA ALA A 314 -17.06 1.28 1.16
C ALA A 314 -18.28 1.08 2.07
N MET A 315 -19.44 0.79 1.48
CA MET A 315 -20.67 0.58 2.23
C MET A 315 -20.78 -0.88 2.66
N ALA A 316 -21.15 -1.12 3.92
CA ALA A 316 -21.46 -2.47 4.37
C ALA A 316 -22.81 -2.92 3.78
N GLU A 317 -22.85 -4.16 3.28
CA GLU A 317 -24.02 -4.74 2.62
C GLU A 317 -25.11 -5.13 3.62
N ASN A 318 -24.73 -5.48 4.85
CA ASN A 318 -25.59 -6.09 5.85
C ASN A 318 -25.80 -5.26 7.12
N MET A 319 -25.21 -4.07 7.20
CA MET A 319 -25.37 -3.15 8.33
C MET A 319 -25.38 -1.69 7.84
N PRO A 320 -25.99 -0.75 8.58
CA PRO A 320 -25.97 0.66 8.21
C PRO A 320 -24.61 1.30 8.58
N ILE A 321 -23.53 0.78 8.00
CA ILE A 321 -22.14 1.18 8.24
C ILE A 321 -21.49 1.59 6.93
N ASP A 322 -20.76 2.70 6.97
CA ASP A 322 -19.90 3.16 5.87
C ASP A 322 -18.45 3.22 6.36
N ILE A 323 -17.54 2.59 5.60
CA ILE A 323 -16.13 2.50 5.93
C ILE A 323 -15.35 3.48 5.06
N LEU A 324 -14.72 4.46 5.70
CA LEU A 324 -13.84 5.44 5.07
C LEU A 324 -12.39 4.94 5.13
N ARG A 325 -11.74 4.83 3.98
CA ARG A 325 -10.36 4.37 3.83
C ARG A 325 -9.45 5.56 3.57
N VAL A 326 -8.74 6.02 4.59
CA VAL A 326 -7.95 7.26 4.60
C VAL A 326 -6.50 7.00 5.00
N ARG A 327 -5.64 8.02 5.01
CA ARG A 327 -4.32 7.89 5.66
C ARG A 327 -4.51 7.82 7.17
N ASP A 328 -3.63 7.12 7.85
CA ASP A 328 -3.62 7.03 9.30
C ASP A 328 -3.49 8.41 9.96
N ASP A 329 -2.64 9.29 9.42
CA ASP A 329 -2.46 10.66 9.92
C ASP A 329 -3.76 11.49 9.91
N ASP A 330 -4.70 11.17 9.01
CA ASP A 330 -5.98 11.90 8.90
C ASP A 330 -7.04 11.41 9.90
N ILE A 331 -6.92 10.17 10.43
CA ILE A 331 -7.98 9.55 11.24
C ILE A 331 -8.25 10.30 12.56
N PRO A 332 -7.24 10.71 13.36
CA PRO A 332 -7.49 11.45 14.59
C PRO A 332 -8.29 12.73 14.33
N GLY A 333 -7.88 13.52 13.34
CA GLY A 333 -8.57 14.75 12.96
C GLY A 333 -10.01 14.49 12.52
N LEU A 334 -10.25 13.51 11.66
CA LEU A 334 -11.61 13.17 11.20
C LEU A 334 -12.56 12.79 12.35
N VAL A 335 -12.04 12.17 13.42
CA VAL A 335 -12.83 11.81 14.61
C VAL A 335 -13.02 13.02 15.52
N MET A 336 -11.95 13.77 15.82
CA MET A 336 -11.99 14.97 16.66
C MET A 336 -12.90 16.06 16.08
N ASP A 337 -12.90 16.22 14.76
CA ASP A 337 -13.71 17.19 14.03
C ASP A 337 -15.15 16.68 13.76
N GLY A 338 -15.48 15.46 14.21
CA GLY A 338 -16.82 14.86 14.08
C GLY A 338 -17.22 14.48 12.64
N VAL A 339 -16.28 14.42 11.70
CA VAL A 339 -16.52 14.07 10.29
C VAL A 339 -16.91 12.59 10.14
N VAL A 340 -16.33 11.73 10.98
CA VAL A 340 -16.68 10.31 11.14
C VAL A 340 -17.09 10.02 12.57
N ASP A 341 -17.90 8.97 12.76
CA ASP A 341 -18.40 8.60 14.08
C ASP A 341 -17.34 7.79 14.87
N LEU A 342 -16.63 6.88 14.18
CA LEU A 342 -15.60 6.01 14.75
C LEU A 342 -14.29 6.03 13.94
N GLY A 343 -13.18 5.70 14.57
CA GLY A 343 -11.88 5.50 13.92
C GLY A 343 -11.07 4.36 14.53
N ILE A 344 -10.41 3.55 13.70
CA ILE A 344 -9.37 2.60 14.15
C ILE A 344 -8.00 3.19 13.84
N ILE A 345 -7.22 3.47 14.88
CA ILE A 345 -5.93 4.18 14.77
C ILE A 345 -4.92 3.69 15.81
N GLY A 346 -3.63 3.89 15.56
CA GLY A 346 -2.58 3.63 16.55
C GLY A 346 -2.55 4.72 17.63
N GLU A 347 -2.41 4.33 18.89
CA GLU A 347 -2.34 5.25 20.03
C GLU A 347 -1.24 6.30 19.87
N ASN A 348 -0.10 5.94 19.28
CA ASN A 348 1.00 6.88 18.97
C ASN A 348 0.57 7.99 18.01
N VAL A 349 -0.14 7.66 16.92
CA VAL A 349 -0.58 8.66 15.94
C VAL A 349 -1.68 9.55 16.55
N LEU A 350 -2.59 8.94 17.30
CA LEU A 350 -3.66 9.64 18.03
C LEU A 350 -3.12 10.64 19.04
N GLU A 351 -2.21 10.21 19.91
CA GLU A 351 -1.63 11.05 20.96
C GLU A 351 -0.72 12.14 20.40
N GLU A 352 0.05 11.86 19.34
CA GLU A 352 0.88 12.87 18.68
C GLU A 352 0.02 14.01 18.12
N GLU A 353 -1.06 13.69 17.41
CA GLU A 353 -1.97 14.70 16.85
C GLU A 353 -2.76 15.44 17.94
N LEU A 354 -3.19 14.73 19.00
CA LEU A 354 -3.82 15.36 20.16
C LEU A 354 -2.89 16.41 20.80
N LEU A 355 -1.62 16.07 21.02
CA LEU A 355 -0.64 17.00 21.59
C LEU A 355 -0.30 18.15 20.64
N ASN A 356 -0.22 17.88 19.34
CA ASN A 356 -0.01 18.88 18.30
C ASN A 356 -1.12 19.95 18.32
N ARG A 357 -2.39 19.54 18.29
CA ARG A 357 -3.54 20.46 18.35
C ARG A 357 -3.61 21.23 19.67
N ARG A 358 -3.34 20.57 20.81
CA ARG A 358 -3.23 21.26 22.11
C ARG A 358 -2.11 22.31 22.13
N ALA A 359 -0.97 22.02 21.51
CA ALA A 359 0.12 22.98 21.39
C ALA A 359 -0.25 24.19 20.50
N GLN A 360 -1.21 24.02 19.58
CA GLN A 360 -1.79 25.08 18.76
C GLN A 360 -2.93 25.85 19.46
N GLY A 361 -3.30 25.46 20.68
CA GLY A 361 -4.35 26.11 21.48
C GLY A 361 -5.76 25.57 21.26
N GLU A 362 -5.91 24.45 20.56
CA GLU A 362 -7.20 23.75 20.41
C GLU A 362 -7.50 22.86 21.63
N ASP A 363 -8.79 22.55 21.85
CA ASP A 363 -9.27 21.56 22.84
C ASP A 363 -9.93 20.36 22.11
N PRO A 364 -9.16 19.54 21.37
CA PRO A 364 -9.71 18.38 20.67
C PRO A 364 -10.23 17.32 21.65
N ARG A 365 -11.40 16.76 21.35
CA ARG A 365 -12.08 15.76 22.18
C ARG A 365 -12.45 14.52 21.40
N TYR A 366 -12.34 13.37 22.06
CA TYR A 366 -12.76 12.06 21.57
C TYR A 366 -12.94 11.11 22.75
N LEU A 367 -13.59 9.96 22.52
CA LEU A 367 -13.75 8.89 23.48
C LEU A 367 -12.97 7.66 23.02
N THR A 368 -12.06 7.15 23.85
CA THR A 368 -11.43 5.84 23.60
C THR A 368 -12.38 4.75 24.04
N LEU A 369 -12.97 4.03 23.08
CA LEU A 369 -13.89 2.94 23.39
C LEU A 369 -13.14 1.69 23.83
N ARG A 370 -12.04 1.37 23.13
CA ARG A 370 -11.31 0.12 23.36
C ARG A 370 -9.91 0.14 22.77
N ARG A 371 -8.96 -0.42 23.52
CA ARG A 371 -7.65 -0.82 23.00
C ARG A 371 -7.76 -2.19 22.32
N LEU A 372 -7.21 -2.32 21.11
CA LEU A 372 -7.28 -3.54 20.30
C LEU A 372 -6.03 -4.42 20.53
N ASP A 373 -6.10 -5.67 20.07
CA ASP A 373 -5.08 -6.70 20.28
C ASP A 373 -3.91 -6.65 19.28
N PHE A 374 -3.99 -5.82 18.23
CA PHE A 374 -2.99 -5.73 17.16
C PHE A 374 -2.30 -4.35 17.07
N GLY A 375 -1.36 -4.22 16.12
CA GLY A 375 -0.65 -2.97 15.87
C GLY A 375 0.41 -2.61 16.91
N GLY A 376 0.82 -3.55 17.76
CA GLY A 376 1.74 -3.31 18.87
C GLY A 376 3.12 -2.79 18.44
N CYS A 377 3.54 -1.66 18.98
CA CYS A 377 4.88 -1.12 18.83
C CYS A 377 5.30 -0.29 20.04
N ARG A 378 6.56 0.11 20.05
CA ARG A 378 7.10 1.03 21.03
C ARG A 378 7.85 2.15 20.34
N LEU A 379 7.69 3.37 20.84
CA LEU A 379 8.48 4.52 20.46
C LEU A 379 9.66 4.57 21.44
N SER A 380 10.87 4.58 20.90
CA SER A 380 12.07 4.43 21.72
C SER A 380 13.16 5.40 21.27
N LEU A 381 13.94 5.83 22.26
CA LEU A 381 15.20 6.51 22.06
C LEU A 381 16.24 5.50 21.59
N ALA A 382 17.03 5.89 20.59
CA ALA A 382 18.18 5.12 20.12
C ALA A 382 19.38 6.03 19.85
N THR A 383 20.56 5.56 20.25
CA THR A 383 21.84 6.28 20.13
C THR A 383 22.83 5.44 19.31
N PRO A 384 23.91 6.04 18.78
CA PRO A 384 25.00 5.27 18.17
C PRO A 384 25.53 4.18 19.12
N VAL A 385 25.85 3.00 18.58
CA VAL A 385 26.30 1.83 19.36
C VAL A 385 27.54 2.09 20.20
N ASP A 386 28.43 2.96 19.71
CA ASP A 386 29.72 3.30 20.32
C ASP A 386 29.60 4.35 21.44
N GLU A 387 28.42 4.94 21.62
CA GLU A 387 28.17 5.89 22.70
C GLU A 387 27.66 5.17 23.96
N ALA A 388 28.22 5.55 25.11
CA ALA A 388 27.71 5.11 26.41
C ALA A 388 26.34 5.78 26.68
N TRP A 389 25.45 5.03 27.33
CA TRP A 389 24.13 5.53 27.73
C TRP A 389 24.04 5.57 29.25
N ASP A 390 24.07 6.79 29.80
CA ASP A 390 23.96 7.05 31.24
C ASP A 390 22.56 7.57 31.63
N GLY A 391 21.56 7.29 30.79
CA GLY A 391 20.17 7.71 30.96
C GLY A 391 19.80 9.01 30.22
N PRO A 392 18.54 9.47 30.35
CA PRO A 392 18.00 10.62 29.62
C PRO A 392 18.79 11.91 29.75
N ALA A 393 19.45 12.13 30.88
CA ALA A 393 20.25 13.33 31.12
C ALA A 393 21.40 13.50 30.10
N ALA A 394 21.88 12.41 29.51
CA ALA A 394 22.90 12.44 28.45
C ALA A 394 22.40 13.12 27.16
N LEU A 395 21.07 13.31 27.02
CA LEU A 395 20.44 13.97 25.87
C LEU A 395 20.29 15.48 26.05
N ASP A 396 20.71 16.06 27.17
CA ASP A 396 20.52 17.49 27.41
C ASP A 396 21.29 18.34 26.38
N GLY A 397 20.58 19.27 25.74
CA GLY A 397 21.09 20.11 24.66
C GLY A 397 21.38 19.39 23.33
N LYS A 398 21.26 18.06 23.27
CA LYS A 398 21.48 17.26 22.06
C LYS A 398 20.37 17.47 21.03
N ARG A 399 20.67 17.17 19.77
CA ARG A 399 19.69 17.16 18.70
C ARG A 399 19.14 15.75 18.51
N ILE A 400 17.81 15.62 18.52
CA ILE A 400 17.14 14.31 18.40
C ILE A 400 16.25 14.33 17.16
N ALA A 401 16.47 13.39 16.25
CA ALA A 401 15.63 13.22 15.08
C ALA A 401 14.42 12.34 15.38
N THR A 402 13.22 12.74 14.95
CA THR A 402 12.00 11.97 15.21
C THR A 402 10.87 12.35 14.24
N SER A 403 9.95 11.40 14.02
CA SER A 403 8.63 11.65 13.42
C SER A 403 7.56 12.00 14.47
N TYR A 404 7.88 11.90 15.77
CA TYR A 404 6.96 12.07 16.91
C TYR A 404 7.45 13.17 17.88
N PRO A 405 7.57 14.42 17.43
CA PRO A 405 8.17 15.49 18.21
C PRO A 405 7.41 15.81 19.49
N HIS A 406 6.08 15.73 19.52
CA HIS A 406 5.29 16.09 20.70
C HIS A 406 5.33 15.00 21.77
N LEU A 407 5.25 13.72 21.38
CA LEU A 407 5.44 12.60 22.29
C LEU A 407 6.84 12.62 22.92
N LEU A 408 7.87 12.85 22.11
CA LEU A 408 9.25 12.99 22.58
C LEU A 408 9.39 14.18 23.55
N LYS A 409 8.84 15.34 23.17
CA LYS A 409 8.86 16.54 24.02
C LYS A 409 8.17 16.30 25.36
N ARG A 410 6.98 15.70 25.37
CA ARG A 410 6.26 15.36 26.60
C ARG A 410 7.10 14.48 27.53
N TYR A 411 7.79 13.48 26.96
CA TYR A 411 8.65 12.59 27.74
C TYR A 411 9.84 13.33 28.34
N LEU A 412 10.58 14.11 27.54
CA LEU A 412 11.78 14.80 28.00
C LEU A 412 11.47 15.97 28.95
N ASP A 413 10.35 16.68 28.75
CA ASP A 413 9.86 17.70 29.68
C ASP A 413 9.59 17.09 31.07
N GLN A 414 8.98 15.90 31.14
CA GLN A 414 8.76 15.18 32.40
C GLN A 414 10.06 14.75 33.09
N LYS A 415 11.13 14.57 32.31
CA LYS A 415 12.48 14.25 32.81
C LYS A 415 13.34 15.50 33.08
N GLY A 416 12.84 16.70 32.77
CA GLY A 416 13.59 17.95 32.90
C GLY A 416 14.77 18.06 31.93
N VAL A 417 14.72 17.38 30.78
CA VAL A 417 15.80 17.34 29.78
C VAL A 417 15.45 18.24 28.60
N SER A 418 16.35 19.17 28.24
CA SER A 418 16.17 20.04 27.09
C SER A 418 16.80 19.41 25.83
N PHE A 419 16.20 19.60 24.66
CA PHE A 419 16.75 19.05 23.41
C PHE A 419 16.39 19.92 22.21
N LYS A 420 17.11 19.72 21.10
CA LYS A 420 16.78 20.32 19.79
C LYS A 420 16.07 19.29 18.93
N SER A 421 14.81 19.53 18.61
CA SER A 421 14.04 18.63 17.74
C SER A 421 14.49 18.74 16.29
N CYS A 422 14.66 17.60 15.62
CA CYS A 422 14.86 17.48 14.18
C CYS A 422 13.73 16.62 13.59
N LEU A 423 12.69 17.29 13.09
CA LEU A 423 11.54 16.59 12.51
C LEU A 423 11.93 15.93 11.18
N LEU A 424 11.68 14.63 11.07
CA LEU A 424 11.82 13.86 9.84
C LEU A 424 10.55 13.04 9.61
N ASN A 425 10.07 13.00 8.36
CA ASN A 425 8.84 12.26 8.01
C ASN A 425 9.12 10.81 7.57
N GLY A 426 10.37 10.35 7.72
CA GLY A 426 10.82 9.02 7.32
C GLY A 426 12.34 8.91 7.29
N SER A 427 12.84 7.67 7.34
CA SER A 427 14.28 7.35 7.39
C SER A 427 15.02 8.07 8.52
N VAL A 428 14.41 8.10 9.71
CA VAL A 428 14.94 8.76 10.90
C VAL A 428 16.28 8.14 11.30
N GLU A 429 16.43 6.83 11.10
CA GLU A 429 17.63 6.03 11.38
C GLU A 429 18.91 6.52 10.67
N VAL A 430 18.78 7.27 9.57
CA VAL A 430 19.92 7.81 8.83
C VAL A 430 20.46 9.10 9.49
N ALA A 431 19.66 9.76 10.34
CA ALA A 431 19.98 11.08 10.86
C ALA A 431 21.32 11.15 11.62
N PRO A 432 21.68 10.18 12.51
CA PRO A 432 22.96 10.23 13.20
C PRO A 432 24.15 10.09 12.25
N ARG A 433 24.11 9.11 11.35
CA ARG A 433 25.19 8.87 10.38
C ARG A 433 25.35 10.01 9.36
N ALA A 434 24.26 10.72 9.06
CA ALA A 434 24.27 11.89 8.20
C ALA A 434 24.67 13.19 8.93
N GLY A 435 24.94 13.15 10.24
CA GLY A 435 25.26 14.33 11.05
C GLY A 435 24.06 15.29 11.24
N LEU A 436 22.84 14.81 11.04
CA LEU A 436 21.62 15.60 11.19
C LEU A 436 21.14 15.67 12.64
N ALA A 437 21.42 14.65 13.44
CA ALA A 437 21.05 14.56 14.86
C ALA A 437 22.09 13.72 15.64
N ASP A 438 22.12 13.86 16.95
CA ASP A 438 23.00 13.07 17.84
C ASP A 438 22.35 11.74 18.24
N ALA A 439 21.02 11.75 18.37
CA ALA A 439 20.21 10.57 18.69
C ALA A 439 18.92 10.58 17.87
N ILE A 440 18.17 9.48 17.93
CA ILE A 440 16.84 9.41 17.32
C ILE A 440 15.78 8.96 18.32
N CYS A 441 14.53 9.27 18.00
CA CYS A 441 13.36 8.68 18.64
C CYS A 441 12.42 8.17 17.56
N ASP A 442 12.30 6.85 17.42
CA ASP A 442 11.50 6.24 16.34
C ASP A 442 10.81 4.94 16.78
N LEU A 443 9.87 4.46 15.96
CA LEU A 443 9.12 3.24 16.21
C LEU A 443 9.99 2.00 16.06
N VAL A 444 10.05 1.21 17.12
CA VAL A 444 10.75 -0.07 17.16
C VAL A 444 9.76 -1.23 17.25
N SER A 445 9.95 -2.22 16.41
CA SER A 445 9.27 -3.52 16.49
C SER A 445 10.29 -4.61 16.82
N THR A 446 11.08 -5.05 15.84
CA THR A 446 12.12 -6.08 16.00
C THR A 446 13.52 -5.54 16.32
N GLY A 447 13.79 -4.26 16.05
CA GLY A 447 15.11 -3.63 16.25
C GLY A 447 16.05 -3.69 15.03
N ALA A 448 15.73 -4.48 14.00
CA ALA A 448 16.63 -4.70 12.85
C ALA A 448 17.04 -3.42 12.10
N THR A 449 16.13 -2.44 11.97
CA THR A 449 16.43 -1.15 11.33
C THR A 449 17.46 -0.33 12.10
N LEU A 450 17.44 -0.39 13.43
CA LEU A 450 18.42 0.30 14.29
C LEU A 450 19.80 -0.33 14.11
N GLU A 451 19.88 -1.66 14.21
CA GLU A 451 21.14 -2.40 14.05
C GLU A 451 21.77 -2.15 12.67
N ALA A 452 20.98 -2.18 11.60
CA ALA A 452 21.45 -1.94 10.23
C ALA A 452 22.04 -0.53 10.03
N ASN A 453 21.73 0.42 10.92
CA ASN A 453 22.22 1.80 10.88
C ASN A 453 23.22 2.11 12.01
N GLY A 454 23.67 1.10 12.77
CA GLY A 454 24.65 1.28 13.84
C GLY A 454 24.06 1.98 15.08
N LEU A 455 22.77 1.77 15.34
CA LEU A 455 22.05 2.33 16.49
C LEU A 455 21.65 1.23 17.47
N ARG A 456 21.65 1.57 18.77
CA ARG A 456 21.15 0.72 19.86
C ARG A 456 19.92 1.37 20.48
N GLU A 457 18.87 0.59 20.69
CA GLU A 457 17.73 1.01 21.50
C GLU A 457 18.17 1.18 22.95
N VAL A 458 17.93 2.37 23.54
CA VAL A 458 18.39 2.70 24.90
C VAL A 458 17.26 2.86 25.90
N GLU A 459 16.10 3.38 25.47
CA GLU A 459 14.96 3.56 26.37
C GLU A 459 13.64 3.64 25.61
N VAL A 460 12.61 2.97 26.14
CA VAL A 460 11.26 3.01 25.61
C VAL A 460 10.49 4.17 26.25
N ILE A 461 10.01 5.11 25.44
CA ILE A 461 9.31 6.30 25.94
C ILE A 461 7.79 6.20 25.82
N TYR A 462 7.29 5.35 24.91
CA TYR A 462 5.85 5.15 24.72
C TYR A 462 5.56 3.77 24.12
N ARG A 463 4.48 3.11 24.56
CA ARG A 463 4.00 1.84 24.00
C ARG A 463 2.64 2.04 23.36
N SER A 464 2.52 1.69 22.08
CA SER A 464 1.33 1.89 21.27
C SER A 464 0.73 0.57 20.81
N LYS A 465 -0.60 0.51 20.75
CA LYS A 465 -1.39 -0.47 20.02
C LYS A 465 -2.45 0.24 19.18
N ALA A 466 -3.13 -0.49 18.30
CA ALA A 466 -4.34 0.01 17.69
C ALA A 466 -5.44 0.20 18.75
N CYS A 467 -6.30 1.19 18.57
CA CYS A 467 -7.45 1.48 19.41
C CYS A 467 -8.64 1.88 18.54
N LEU A 468 -9.83 1.66 19.07
CA LEU A 468 -11.09 2.15 18.53
C LEU A 468 -11.50 3.41 19.30
N ILE A 469 -11.61 4.52 18.58
CA ILE A 469 -12.04 5.81 19.11
C ILE A 469 -13.38 6.22 18.52
N GLN A 470 -14.12 7.04 19.26
CA GLN A 470 -15.41 7.62 18.91
C GLN A 470 -15.33 9.14 19.00
N ARG A 471 -16.02 9.84 18.10
CA ARG A 471 -16.14 11.31 18.15
C ARG A 471 -16.83 11.77 19.43
N ASP A 472 -16.49 12.98 19.88
CA ASP A 472 -17.22 13.63 20.97
C ASP A 472 -18.62 14.11 20.51
N GLY A 473 -19.47 14.44 21.49
CA GLY A 473 -20.81 14.98 21.28
C GLY A 473 -21.93 13.94 21.13
N GLU A 474 -23.16 14.42 20.98
CA GLU A 474 -24.36 13.58 20.96
C GLU A 474 -24.36 12.61 19.76
N MET A 475 -24.75 11.36 20.02
CA MET A 475 -24.87 10.29 19.02
C MET A 475 -26.34 9.87 18.91
N ALA A 476 -26.86 9.74 17.69
CA ALA A 476 -28.20 9.23 17.48
C ALA A 476 -28.34 7.84 18.11
N GLN A 477 -29.43 7.58 18.84
CA GLN A 477 -29.64 6.33 19.58
C GLN A 477 -29.43 5.08 18.71
N SER A 478 -29.94 5.09 17.48
CA SER A 478 -29.77 3.97 16.54
C SER A 478 -28.31 3.69 16.15
N LYS A 479 -27.47 4.73 16.08
CA LYS A 479 -26.02 4.57 15.88
C LYS A 479 -25.37 4.05 17.15
N GLN A 480 -25.73 4.57 18.32
CA GLN A 480 -25.16 4.14 19.59
C GLN A 480 -25.43 2.65 19.86
N GLU A 481 -26.66 2.18 19.65
CA GLU A 481 -27.01 0.75 19.75
C GLU A 481 -26.17 -0.13 18.80
N LEU A 482 -25.86 0.38 17.60
CA LEU A 482 -24.99 -0.31 16.65
C LEU A 482 -23.52 -0.31 17.08
N ILE A 483 -23.04 0.78 17.67
CA ILE A 483 -21.70 0.87 18.25
C ILE A 483 -21.57 -0.15 19.39
N ASP A 484 -22.53 -0.20 20.32
CA ASP A 484 -22.50 -1.11 21.47
C ASP A 484 -22.53 -2.59 21.01
N LYS A 485 -23.33 -2.89 20.00
CA LYS A 485 -23.35 -4.19 19.33
C LYS A 485 -22.01 -4.54 18.68
N LEU A 486 -21.36 -3.57 18.03
CA LEU A 486 -20.05 -3.76 17.43
C LEU A 486 -18.97 -3.96 18.50
N LEU A 487 -18.99 -3.20 19.59
CA LEU A 487 -18.07 -3.33 20.71
C LEU A 487 -18.14 -4.72 21.35
N THR A 488 -19.36 -5.25 21.56
CA THR A 488 -19.58 -6.61 22.06
C THR A 488 -18.96 -7.65 21.13
N ARG A 489 -19.11 -7.48 19.81
CA ARG A 489 -18.52 -8.38 18.81
C ARG A 489 -16.99 -8.26 18.76
N ILE A 490 -16.45 -7.06 18.86
CA ILE A 490 -15.01 -6.82 18.90
C ILE A 490 -14.41 -7.50 20.13
N GLN A 491 -15.04 -7.36 21.31
CA GLN A 491 -14.66 -8.09 22.52
C GLN A 491 -14.62 -9.61 22.26
N GLY A 492 -15.70 -10.18 21.73
CA GLY A 492 -15.76 -11.62 21.46
C GLY A 492 -14.72 -12.11 20.44
N VAL A 493 -14.39 -11.30 19.43
CA VAL A 493 -13.33 -11.63 18.45
C VAL A 493 -11.94 -11.59 19.08
N ILE A 494 -11.65 -10.57 19.88
CA ILE A 494 -10.35 -10.44 20.58
C ILE A 494 -10.19 -11.60 21.56
N GLN A 495 -11.21 -11.85 22.39
CA GLN A 495 -11.18 -12.90 23.39
C GLN A 495 -11.03 -14.29 22.75
N ALA A 496 -11.70 -14.57 21.62
CA ALA A 496 -11.55 -15.83 20.88
C ALA A 496 -10.12 -16.05 20.32
N ARG A 497 -9.42 -14.98 19.93
CA ARG A 497 -8.04 -15.07 19.43
C ARG A 497 -7.05 -15.44 20.53
N GLU A 498 -7.21 -14.83 21.69
CA GLU A 498 -6.36 -15.07 22.88
C GLU A 498 -6.71 -16.41 23.54
N SER A 499 -7.99 -16.78 23.51
CA SER A 499 -8.47 -18.01 24.13
C SER A 499 -8.18 -19.26 23.28
N LYS A 500 -8.08 -20.41 23.95
CA LYS A 500 -7.92 -21.72 23.30
C LYS A 500 -8.84 -22.73 23.95
N TYR A 501 -9.43 -23.58 23.13
CA TYR A 501 -10.19 -24.72 23.64
C TYR A 501 -9.23 -25.88 23.86
N ILE A 502 -9.10 -26.30 25.11
CA ILE A 502 -8.15 -27.32 25.52
C ILE A 502 -8.93 -28.58 25.89
N MET A 503 -8.47 -29.71 25.34
CA MET A 503 -8.93 -31.04 25.73
C MET A 503 -7.74 -31.84 26.24
N MET A 504 -7.93 -32.60 27.32
CA MET A 504 -6.90 -33.52 27.81
C MET A 504 -7.50 -34.65 28.62
N HIS A 505 -6.72 -35.70 28.84
CA HIS A 505 -6.99 -36.66 29.90
C HIS A 505 -6.21 -36.24 31.14
N ALA A 506 -6.90 -36.08 32.27
CA ALA A 506 -6.31 -35.70 33.55
C ALA A 506 -6.56 -36.79 34.61
N PRO A 507 -5.62 -37.04 35.54
CA PRO A 507 -5.84 -37.92 36.68
C PRO A 507 -6.94 -37.35 37.60
N SER A 508 -7.92 -38.16 37.97
CA SER A 508 -9.07 -37.72 38.79
C SER A 508 -8.64 -37.16 40.15
N GLU A 509 -7.55 -37.67 40.73
CA GLU A 509 -7.04 -37.28 42.05
C GLU A 509 -6.28 -35.95 42.05
N ARG A 510 -5.81 -35.47 40.89
CA ARG A 510 -5.01 -34.23 40.75
C ARG A 510 -5.72 -33.16 39.94
N LEU A 511 -7.05 -33.25 39.85
CA LEU A 511 -7.83 -32.38 38.98
C LEU A 511 -7.72 -30.90 39.40
N GLU A 512 -7.71 -30.61 40.70
CA GLU A 512 -7.58 -29.23 41.20
C GLU A 512 -6.23 -28.59 40.82
N GLU A 513 -5.13 -29.35 40.88
CA GLU A 513 -3.80 -28.89 40.47
C GLU A 513 -3.76 -28.62 38.96
N VAL A 514 -4.40 -29.48 38.16
CA VAL A 514 -4.51 -29.30 36.71
C VAL A 514 -5.34 -28.05 36.37
N ILE A 515 -6.44 -27.80 37.10
CA ILE A 515 -7.28 -26.61 36.91
C ILE A 515 -6.53 -25.34 37.29
N ALA A 516 -5.75 -25.37 38.37
CA ALA A 516 -4.97 -24.21 38.83
C ALA A 516 -3.93 -23.75 37.80
N LEU A 517 -3.41 -24.65 36.96
CA LEU A 517 -2.48 -24.33 35.87
C LEU A 517 -3.15 -23.72 34.63
N LEU A 518 -4.48 -23.77 34.56
CA LEU A 518 -5.26 -23.36 33.41
C LEU A 518 -6.29 -22.31 33.84
N PRO A 519 -5.93 -21.01 33.83
CA PRO A 519 -6.90 -19.95 34.06
C PRO A 519 -7.93 -19.98 32.93
N GLY A 520 -9.14 -20.45 33.26
CA GLY A 520 -10.26 -20.54 32.33
C GLY A 520 -11.29 -19.45 32.58
N ALA A 521 -12.05 -19.11 31.55
CA ALA A 521 -13.20 -18.20 31.67
C ALA A 521 -14.32 -18.81 32.53
N GLU A 522 -14.48 -20.14 32.44
CA GLU A 522 -15.47 -20.91 33.20
C GLU A 522 -14.86 -22.14 33.88
N ARG A 523 -15.67 -22.86 34.67
CA ARG A 523 -15.29 -24.16 35.23
C ARG A 523 -15.12 -25.19 34.11
N PRO A 524 -14.12 -26.08 34.21
CA PRO A 524 -13.91 -27.12 33.21
C PRO A 524 -15.06 -28.13 33.17
N THR A 525 -15.33 -28.65 32.00
CA THR A 525 -16.25 -29.77 31.79
C THR A 525 -15.49 -31.08 31.96
N ILE A 526 -16.00 -31.97 32.81
CA ILE A 526 -15.36 -33.24 33.17
C ILE A 526 -16.22 -34.40 32.66
N LEU A 527 -15.62 -35.27 31.85
CA LEU A 527 -16.27 -36.41 31.22
C LEU A 527 -15.58 -37.71 31.66
N PRO A 528 -16.34 -38.75 32.06
CA PRO A 528 -15.76 -40.05 32.37
C PRO A 528 -15.22 -40.75 31.11
N LEU A 529 -14.10 -41.44 31.24
CA LEU A 529 -13.52 -42.25 30.17
C LEU A 529 -14.05 -43.69 30.22
N ALA A 530 -14.35 -44.28 29.07
CA ALA A 530 -14.87 -45.63 29.00
C ALA A 530 -13.82 -46.65 29.48
N GLY A 531 -14.15 -47.41 30.52
CA GLY A 531 -13.26 -48.44 31.08
C GLY A 531 -12.12 -47.92 31.97
N GLU A 532 -12.05 -46.61 32.24
CA GLU A 532 -11.03 -46.01 33.11
C GLU A 532 -11.69 -45.20 34.24
N GLN A 533 -11.35 -45.51 35.50
CA GLN A 533 -11.87 -44.77 36.67
C GLN A 533 -10.90 -43.72 37.23
N GLN A 534 -9.59 -43.88 36.97
CA GLN A 534 -8.56 -43.00 37.53
C GLN A 534 -8.26 -41.77 36.65
N ARG A 535 -8.93 -41.66 35.50
CA ARG A 535 -8.74 -40.55 34.55
C ARG A 535 -10.07 -40.05 34.03
N VAL A 536 -10.09 -38.76 33.74
CA VAL A 536 -11.23 -38.06 33.14
C VAL A 536 -10.78 -37.32 31.88
N ALA A 537 -11.68 -37.19 30.91
CA ALA A 537 -11.51 -36.22 29.85
C ALA A 537 -11.95 -34.84 30.38
N MET A 538 -11.05 -33.87 30.30
CA MET A 538 -11.25 -32.49 30.71
C MET A 538 -11.31 -31.60 29.48
N HIS A 539 -12.34 -30.77 29.41
CA HIS A 539 -12.57 -29.79 28.35
C HIS A 539 -12.68 -28.41 28.98
N MET A 540 -11.96 -27.42 28.46
CA MET A 540 -12.09 -26.05 28.95
C MET A 540 -11.66 -25.00 27.93
N VAL A 541 -12.11 -23.77 28.15
CA VAL A 541 -11.61 -22.58 27.45
C VAL A 541 -10.59 -21.89 28.36
N SER A 542 -9.33 -21.91 27.96
CA SER A 542 -8.29 -21.08 28.59
C SER A 542 -8.36 -19.68 28.01
N SER A 543 -8.42 -18.65 28.85
CA SER A 543 -8.39 -17.24 28.43
C SER A 543 -7.01 -16.78 27.99
N GLU A 544 -5.98 -17.55 28.32
CA GLU A 544 -4.59 -17.26 27.99
C GLU A 544 -4.02 -18.24 26.96
N THR A 545 -2.93 -17.81 26.30
CA THR A 545 -2.17 -18.67 25.41
C THR A 545 -1.46 -19.74 26.22
N LEU A 546 -1.66 -21.01 25.85
CA LEU A 546 -0.98 -22.12 26.49
C LEU A 546 0.49 -22.18 26.04
N PHE A 547 1.41 -21.80 26.92
CA PHE A 547 2.85 -21.90 26.67
C PHE A 547 3.35 -23.34 26.83
N TRP A 548 4.51 -23.64 26.21
CA TRP A 548 5.17 -24.94 26.34
C TRP A 548 5.43 -25.32 27.79
N GLU A 549 5.86 -24.37 28.61
CA GLU A 549 6.07 -24.57 30.06
C GLU A 549 4.79 -25.03 30.78
N THR A 550 3.62 -24.50 30.40
CA THR A 550 2.34 -24.94 30.97
C THR A 550 2.01 -26.36 30.55
N MET A 551 2.25 -26.71 29.28
CA MET A 551 2.07 -28.10 28.80
C MET A 551 3.00 -29.09 29.50
N GLU A 552 4.24 -28.72 29.77
CA GLU A 552 5.21 -29.53 30.50
C GLU A 552 4.78 -29.75 31.95
N LYS A 553 4.31 -28.71 32.63
CA LYS A 553 3.75 -28.82 33.99
C LYS A 553 2.53 -29.73 34.04
N LEU A 554 1.59 -29.58 33.09
CA LEU A 554 0.44 -30.46 32.95
C LEU A 554 0.87 -31.92 32.73
N LYS A 555 1.88 -32.14 31.89
CA LYS A 555 2.43 -33.47 31.64
C LYS A 555 3.07 -34.08 32.89
N ALA A 556 3.79 -33.29 33.67
CA ALA A 556 4.38 -33.70 34.94
C ALA A 556 3.33 -34.06 36.00
N LEU A 557 2.15 -33.43 35.96
CA LEU A 557 1.00 -33.79 36.80
C LEU A 557 0.27 -35.06 36.32
N GLY A 558 0.69 -35.66 35.21
CA GLY A 558 0.11 -36.89 34.67
C GLY A 558 -0.96 -36.67 33.59
N ALA A 559 -1.14 -35.44 33.11
CA ALA A 559 -2.03 -35.18 31.98
C ALA A 559 -1.50 -35.83 30.69
N SER A 560 -2.41 -36.25 29.82
CA SER A 560 -2.09 -36.88 28.53
C SER A 560 -3.08 -36.47 27.45
N SER A 561 -2.75 -36.74 26.19
CA SER A 561 -3.59 -36.39 25.04
C SER A 561 -4.03 -34.92 25.03
N ILE A 562 -3.11 -34.02 25.41
CA ILE A 562 -3.39 -32.58 25.45
C ILE A 562 -3.53 -32.08 24.01
N LEU A 563 -4.70 -31.53 23.71
CA LEU A 563 -5.07 -30.96 22.42
C LEU A 563 -5.45 -29.50 22.63
N VAL A 564 -4.97 -28.64 21.74
CA VAL A 564 -5.23 -27.20 21.75
C VAL A 564 -5.90 -26.85 20.42
N LEU A 565 -7.17 -26.43 20.50
CA LEU A 565 -7.97 -26.04 19.33
C LEU A 565 -8.16 -24.53 19.29
N PRO A 566 -8.10 -23.91 18.08
CA PRO A 566 -8.44 -22.50 17.91
C PRO A 566 -9.95 -22.29 18.08
N ILE A 567 -10.33 -21.15 18.68
CA ILE A 567 -11.73 -20.72 18.79
C ILE A 567 -11.96 -19.64 17.73
N GLU A 568 -12.95 -19.83 16.86
CA GLU A 568 -13.23 -18.84 15.81
C GLU A 568 -13.96 -17.61 16.33
N LYS A 569 -14.92 -17.81 17.26
CA LYS A 569 -15.74 -16.78 17.89
C LYS A 569 -16.17 -17.24 19.27
N MET A 570 -16.24 -16.30 20.20
CA MET A 570 -16.73 -16.52 21.55
C MET A 570 -17.66 -15.36 21.92
N MET A 571 -18.68 -15.65 22.72
CA MET A 571 -19.57 -14.67 23.31
C MET A 571 -19.81 -15.09 24.74
N GLU A 572 -19.55 -14.19 25.66
CA GLU A 572 -19.66 -14.38 27.10
C GLU A 572 -20.52 -13.26 27.69
#